data_AF-A0A3D3BPC4-F1
#
_entry.id   AF-A0A3D3BPC4-F1
#
_cell.length_a   1.000
_cell.length_b   1.000
_cell.length_c   1.000
_cell.angle_alpha   90.00
_cell.angle_beta   90.00
_cell.angle_gamma   90.00
#
_symmetry.space_group_name_H-M   'P 1'
#
loop_
_entity.id
_entity.type
_entity.pdbx_description
1 polymer ?
#
loop_
_entity_poly.entity_id
_entity_poly.type
_entity_poly.pdbx_seq_one_letter_code
_entity_poly.pdbx_strand_id
1 'polypeptide(L)'
;MDVRRFLRGPIFWIAMAVIAVLVGSSLISGIGAPDEVDTGEAISDITSGNVDTATLIDRDQVLELTLRNGDEVRSHFITGQGVELQNLLQEKTDAGQL
;
A
#
# COMPACT_ATOMS: atom_id res chain seq x y z
N MET A 1 41.18 -26.60 -2.20
CA MET A 1 40.72 -26.24 -0.84
C MET A 1 39.42 -26.97 -0.58
N ASP A 2 39.32 -27.70 0.53
CA ASP A 2 38.13 -28.51 0.87
C ASP A 2 36.93 -27.63 1.19
N VAL A 3 36.05 -27.45 0.19
CA VAL A 3 34.83 -26.64 0.28
C VAL A 3 33.95 -27.07 1.47
N ARG A 4 33.98 -28.37 1.81
CA ARG A 4 33.23 -28.95 2.95
C ARG A 4 33.71 -28.47 4.33
N ARG A 5 34.97 -28.04 4.46
CA ARG A 5 35.54 -27.52 5.71
C ARG A 5 35.15 -26.05 5.91
N PHE A 6 35.08 -25.29 4.83
CA PHE A 6 34.69 -23.88 4.83
C PHE A 6 33.19 -23.71 5.14
N LEU A 7 32.33 -24.51 4.53
CA LEU A 7 30.85 -24.48 4.71
C LEU A 7 30.36 -24.89 6.11
N ARG A 8 31.23 -25.47 6.96
CA ARG A 8 30.89 -25.91 8.32
C ARG A 8 31.50 -25.01 9.40
N GLY A 9 32.27 -24.00 9.01
CA GLY A 9 32.86 -23.05 9.95
C GLY A 9 31.82 -22.08 10.50
N PRO A 10 31.91 -21.67 11.78
CA PRO A 10 31.00 -20.70 12.37
C PRO A 10 30.99 -19.35 11.63
N ILE A 11 32.13 -18.95 11.06
CA ILE A 11 32.25 -17.72 10.26
C ILE A 11 31.38 -17.76 9.00
N PHE A 12 31.31 -18.91 8.33
CA PHE A 12 30.48 -19.07 7.12
C PHE A 12 28.99 -18.91 7.47
N TRP A 13 28.54 -19.54 8.56
CA TRP A 13 27.15 -19.41 9.02
C TRP A 13 26.80 -18.00 9.47
N ILE A 14 27.72 -17.29 10.13
CA ILE A 14 27.52 -15.88 10.49
C ILE A 14 27.37 -15.02 9.22
N ALA A 15 28.25 -15.19 8.23
CA ALA A 15 28.16 -14.45 6.98
C ALA A 15 26.84 -14.75 6.23
N MET A 16 26.42 -16.02 6.20
CA MET A 16 25.16 -16.42 5.59
C MET A 16 23.94 -15.88 6.33
N ALA A 17 23.97 -15.85 7.66
CA ALA A 17 22.90 -15.27 8.48
C ALA A 17 22.78 -13.76 8.24
N VAL A 18 23.90 -13.04 8.14
CA VAL A 18 23.89 -11.60 7.82
C VAL A 18 23.27 -11.37 6.44
N ILE A 19 23.66 -12.14 5.41
CA ILE A 19 23.06 -12.04 4.08
C ILE A 19 21.55 -12.33 4.13
N ALA A 20 21.14 -13.36 4.86
CA ALA A 20 19.74 -13.72 5.02
C ALA A 20 18.93 -12.62 5.71
N VAL A 21 19.49 -11.96 6.73
CA VAL A 21 18.84 -10.82 7.40
C VAL A 21 18.71 -9.62 6.46
N LEU A 22 19.75 -9.30 5.70
CA LEU A 22 19.73 -8.18 4.75
C LEU A 22 18.66 -8.38 3.67
N VAL A 23 18.64 -9.57 3.05
CA VAL A 23 17.63 -9.91 2.02
C VAL A 23 16.24 -10.06 2.63
N GLY A 24 16.12 -10.67 3.81
CA GLY A 24 14.85 -10.83 4.50
C GLY A 24 14.23 -9.47 4.88
N SER A 25 15.05 -8.50 5.29
CA SER A 25 14.58 -7.17 5.68
C SER A 25 13.99 -6.36 4.53
N SER A 26 14.56 -6.46 3.32
CA SER A 26 14.04 -5.74 2.16
C SER A 26 12.71 -6.31 1.65
N LEU A 27 12.51 -7.63 1.78
CA LEU A 27 11.25 -8.27 1.41
C LEU A 27 10.10 -7.84 2.32
N ILE A 28 10.37 -7.61 3.61
CA ILE A 28 9.35 -7.17 4.58
C ILE A 28 8.96 -5.70 4.36
N SER A 29 9.89 -4.87 3.86
CA SER A 29 9.67 -3.42 3.73
C SER A 29 8.65 -3.02 2.65
N GLY A 30 8.32 -3.93 1.72
CA GLY A 30 7.26 -3.73 0.72
C GLY A 30 5.91 -4.33 1.11
N ILE A 31 5.83 -5.07 2.22
CA ILE A 31 4.59 -5.70 2.69
C ILE A 31 3.81 -4.67 3.48
N GLY A 32 2.71 -4.16 2.92
CA GLY A 32 1.77 -3.25 3.59
C GLY A 32 1.86 -1.78 3.16
N ALA A 33 2.58 -1.46 2.09
CA ALA A 33 2.36 -0.18 1.42
C ALA A 33 1.08 -0.29 0.57
N PRO A 34 0.12 0.65 0.69
CA PRO A 34 -1.03 0.70 -0.20
C PRO A 34 -0.60 0.78 -1.66
N ASP A 35 -1.31 0.08 -2.54
CA ASP A 35 -1.03 0.12 -3.97
C ASP A 35 -1.37 1.51 -4.53
N GLU A 36 -0.46 2.08 -5.32
CA GLU A 36 -0.69 3.39 -5.94
C GLU A 36 -1.47 3.22 -7.25
N VAL A 37 -2.66 3.83 -7.32
CA VAL A 37 -3.58 3.77 -8.45
C VAL A 37 -3.86 5.16 -9.00
N ASP A 38 -4.29 5.22 -10.27
CA ASP A 38 -4.68 6.47 -10.90
C ASP A 38 -5.97 7.04 -10.26
N THR A 39 -6.11 8.37 -10.24
CA THR A 39 -7.31 9.04 -9.69
C THR A 39 -8.60 8.55 -10.34
N GLY A 40 -8.55 8.24 -11.64
CA GLY A 40 -9.71 7.69 -12.37
C GLY A 40 -10.12 6.30 -11.88
N GLU A 41 -9.15 5.45 -11.53
CA GLU A 41 -9.40 4.12 -10.98
C GLU A 41 -9.96 4.22 -9.55
N ALA A 42 -9.36 5.06 -8.70
CA ALA A 42 -9.89 5.33 -7.36
C ALA A 42 -11.34 5.85 -7.39
N ILE A 43 -11.67 6.77 -8.31
CA ILE A 43 -13.04 7.25 -8.51
C ILE A 43 -13.94 6.13 -9.04
N SER A 44 -13.45 5.28 -9.94
CA SER A 44 -14.20 4.12 -10.45
C SER A 44 -14.57 3.16 -9.31
N ASP A 45 -13.66 2.90 -8.37
CA ASP A 45 -13.93 2.04 -7.22
C ASP A 45 -14.96 2.64 -6.26
N ILE A 46 -14.85 3.94 -5.96
CA ILE A 46 -15.84 4.68 -5.17
C ILE A 46 -17.22 4.60 -5.83
N THR A 47 -17.28 4.87 -7.14
CA THR A 47 -18.55 4.91 -7.87
C THR A 47 -19.19 3.53 -8.01
N SER A 48 -18.38 2.48 -8.15
CA SER A 48 -18.81 1.08 -8.23
C SER A 48 -19.22 0.47 -6.88
N GLY A 49 -18.95 1.15 -5.76
CA GLY A 49 -19.27 0.67 -4.41
C GLY A 49 -18.31 -0.41 -3.89
N ASN A 50 -17.11 -0.50 -4.49
CA ASN A 50 -16.07 -1.45 -4.09
C ASN A 50 -15.31 -1.00 -2.83
N VAL A 51 -15.52 0.23 -2.40
CA VAL A 51 -14.84 0.85 -1.25
C VAL A 51 -15.63 0.60 0.02
N ASP A 52 -14.91 0.28 1.10
CA ASP A 52 -15.43 0.17 2.46
C ASP A 52 -15.16 1.45 3.26
N THR A 53 -13.95 2.01 3.17
CA THR A 53 -13.59 3.27 3.83
C THR A 53 -12.82 4.16 2.86
N ALA A 54 -13.11 5.46 2.87
CA ALA A 54 -12.39 6.46 2.08
C ALA A 54 -11.90 7.61 2.97
N THR A 55 -10.61 7.92 2.88
CA THR A 55 -9.96 9.01 3.62
C THR A 55 -9.35 10.02 2.66
N LEU A 56 -9.77 11.28 2.78
CA LEU A 56 -9.25 12.38 1.98
C LEU A 56 -8.25 13.21 2.81
N ILE A 57 -7.00 13.28 2.36
CA ILE A 57 -5.90 13.99 3.02
C ILE A 57 -5.50 15.19 2.17
N ASP A 58 -5.97 16.38 2.55
CA ASP A 58 -5.77 17.63 1.80
C ASP A 58 -4.30 18.07 1.75
N ARG A 59 -3.58 18.00 2.88
CA ARG A 59 -2.19 18.50 3.00
C ARG A 59 -1.26 17.92 1.93
N ASP A 60 -1.42 16.63 1.65
CA ASP A 60 -0.56 15.87 0.74
C ASP A 60 -1.28 15.55 -0.59
N GLN A 61 -2.53 16.00 -0.75
CA GLN A 61 -3.42 15.71 -1.88
C GLN A 61 -3.51 14.20 -2.17
N VAL A 62 -3.87 13.45 -1.14
CA VAL A 62 -3.94 11.98 -1.17
C VAL A 62 -5.35 11.52 -0.84
N LEU A 63 -5.88 10.61 -1.67
CA LEU A 63 -7.06 9.82 -1.41
C LEU A 63 -6.63 8.40 -1.07
N GLU A 64 -6.95 7.95 0.14
CA GLU A 64 -6.71 6.58 0.59
C GLU A 64 -8.04 5.83 0.64
N LEU A 65 -8.08 4.64 0.05
CA LEU A 65 -9.26 3.78 0.01
C LEU A 65 -8.92 2.43 0.62
N THR A 66 -9.78 1.96 1.50
CA THR A 66 -9.84 0.55 1.89
C THR A 66 -10.95 -0.10 1.10
N LEU A 67 -10.61 -1.04 0.24
CA LEU A 67 -11.56 -1.79 -0.57
C LEU A 67 -12.24 -2.87 0.27
N ARG A 68 -13.44 -3.29 -0.13
CA ARG A 68 -14.23 -4.32 0.57
C ARG A 68 -13.57 -5.69 0.60
N ASN A 69 -12.60 -5.94 -0.27
CA ASN A 69 -11.79 -7.15 -0.28
C ASN A 69 -10.60 -7.11 0.71
N GLY A 70 -10.38 -5.97 1.38
CA GLY A 70 -9.30 -5.74 2.34
C GLY A 70 -8.06 -5.10 1.73
N ASP A 71 -8.04 -4.82 0.43
CA ASP A 71 -6.91 -4.14 -0.21
C ASP A 71 -6.91 -2.65 0.14
N GLU A 72 -5.72 -2.09 0.37
CA GLU A 72 -5.53 -0.66 0.55
C GLU A 72 -4.93 -0.06 -0.71
N VAL A 73 -5.59 0.95 -1.26
CA VAL A 73 -5.12 1.67 -2.44
C VAL A 73 -5.00 3.16 -2.13
N ARG A 74 -4.08 3.82 -2.81
CA ARG A 74 -3.81 5.24 -2.69
C ARG A 74 -3.81 5.88 -4.07
N SER A 75 -4.44 7.04 -4.17
CA SER A 75 -4.33 7.90 -5.35
C SER A 75 -3.95 9.30 -4.94
N HIS A 76 -3.07 9.93 -5.72
CA HIS A 76 -2.89 11.37 -5.66
C HIS A 76 -4.01 12.08 -6.43
N PHE A 77 -4.38 13.28 -6.00
CA PHE A 77 -5.29 14.17 -6.74
C PHE A 77 -4.65 15.55 -6.89
N ILE A 78 -5.19 16.39 -7.78
CA ILE A 78 -4.66 17.74 -7.99
C ILE A 78 -5.44 18.78 -7.17
N THR A 79 -4.79 19.92 -6.93
CA THR A 79 -5.38 21.03 -6.18
C THR A 79 -6.70 21.48 -6.81
N GLY A 80 -7.74 21.60 -5.99
CA GLY A 80 -9.10 21.96 -6.41
C GLY A 80 -10.06 20.78 -6.55
N GLN A 81 -9.56 19.56 -6.84
CA GLN A 81 -10.42 18.36 -6.93
C GLN A 81 -10.87 17.84 -5.56
N GLY A 82 -10.19 18.21 -4.47
CA GLY A 82 -10.52 17.73 -3.12
C GLY A 82 -11.96 18.02 -2.70
N VAL A 83 -12.53 19.16 -3.11
CA VAL A 83 -13.94 19.50 -2.80
C VAL A 83 -14.90 18.63 -3.59
N GLU A 84 -14.60 18.33 -4.86
CA GLU A 84 -15.42 17.44 -5.69
C GLU A 84 -15.39 16.01 -5.14
N LEU A 85 -14.21 15.53 -4.75
CA LEU A 85 -14.05 14.24 -4.09
C LEU A 85 -14.79 14.19 -2.75
N GLN A 86 -14.70 15.24 -1.93
CA GLN A 86 -15.44 15.33 -0.67
C GLN A 86 -16.95 15.22 -0.90
N ASN A 87 -17.49 15.94 -1.90
CA ASN A 87 -18.91 15.89 -2.23
C ASN A 87 -19.34 14.49 -2.71
N LEU A 88 -18.52 13.84 -3.55
CA LEU A 88 -18.74 12.47 -4.00
C LEU A 88 -18.77 11.49 -2.82
N LEU A 89 -17.82 11.60 -1.89
CA LEU A 89 -17.75 10.75 -0.71
C LEU A 89 -18.96 10.97 0.20
N GLN A 90 -19.37 12.22 0.42
CA GLN A 90 -20.56 12.53 1.20
C GLN A 90 -21.82 11.92 0.57
N GLU A 91 -21.99 12.03 -0.76
CA GLU A 91 -23.11 11.41 -1.48
C GLU A 91 -23.15 9.89 -1.27
N LYS A 92 -21.99 9.24 -1.33
CA LYS A 92 -21.86 7.80 -1.16
C LYS A 92 -22.15 7.36 0.28
N THR A 93 -21.70 8.11 1.28
CA THR A 93 -22.05 7.88 2.68
C THR A 93 -23.54 8.08 2.95
N ASP A 94 -24.14 9.14 2.40
CA ASP A 94 -25.59 9.41 2.54
C ASP A 94 -26.43 8.30 1.88
N ALA A 95 -25.91 7.69 0.81
CA ALA A 95 -26.50 6.52 0.16
C ALA A 95 -26.25 5.19 0.89
N GLY A 96 -25.48 5.17 1.97
CA GLY A 96 -25.09 3.96 2.71
C GLY A 96 -24.15 3.03 1.93
N GLN A 97 -23.40 3.58 0.96
CA GLN A 97 -22.46 2.86 0.11
C GLN A 97 -21.01 2.95 0.63
N LEU A 98 -20.78 3.79 1.63
CA LEU A 98 -19.57 4.00 2.43
C LEU A 98 -19.94 4.14 3.90
#